data_AF-A0A2G9M0W5-F1
#
_entry.id   AF-A0A2G9M0W5-F1
#
_cell.length_a   1.000
_cell.length_b   1.000
_cell.length_c   1.000
_cell.angle_alpha   90.00
_cell.angle_beta   90.00
_cell.angle_gamma   90.00
#
_symmetry.space_group_name_H-M   'P 1'
#
loop_
_entity.id
_entity.type
_entity.pdbx_description
1 polymer ?
#
loop_
_entity_poly.entity_id
_entity_poly.type
_entity_poly.pdbx_seq_one_letter_code
_entity_poly.pdbx_strand_id
1 'polypeptide(L)'
;MSEKQQSINDKEMEELLKRYKGKLKSELNPGQEDEKEPNLASRQYAEFKRENMPVQLSFLENAFNFAERVFRITPEKKTEQEMQENIAICHLNMTPAGVMSASILYPAIIAVLGIFVSFIVFSSLFFVIFFLAVAVTAMIIMQKMPEILANNWRMRASNQMVLCIFYVVTYMRHTSNLELAVNFAAEHLSAPLSIDLRKVFWNVETGKYPSIKESLDEYFESWRKWNMEFVEA
;
A
#
# COMPACT_ATOMS: atom_id res chain seq x y z
N MET A 1 -56.29 -30.07 25.10
CA MET A 1 -55.04 -29.56 24.51
C MET A 1 -55.39 -29.02 23.13
N SER A 2 -55.62 -27.72 23.01
CA SER A 2 -55.83 -27.07 21.70
C SER A 2 -55.52 -25.58 21.82
N GLU A 3 -54.77 -25.09 20.82
CA GLU A 3 -54.69 -23.71 20.34
C GLU A 3 -54.06 -22.64 21.24
N LYS A 4 -52.73 -22.47 21.07
CA LYS A 4 -52.02 -21.21 21.29
C LYS A 4 -51.54 -20.70 19.93
N GLN A 5 -52.35 -19.89 19.24
CA GLN A 5 -51.84 -19.03 18.18
C GLN A 5 -52.64 -17.73 18.12
N GLN A 6 -51.88 -16.63 17.98
CA GLN A 6 -52.26 -15.32 17.42
C GLN A 6 -53.15 -14.38 18.26
N SER A 7 -52.47 -13.42 18.89
CA SER A 7 -52.70 -12.03 18.52
C SER A 7 -51.37 -11.29 18.62
N ILE A 8 -50.65 -11.17 17.50
CA ILE A 8 -49.63 -10.12 17.39
C ILE A 8 -50.42 -8.82 17.50
N ASN A 9 -50.10 -8.01 18.50
CA ASN A 9 -50.83 -6.79 18.80
C ASN A 9 -50.72 -5.88 17.56
N ASP A 10 -51.83 -5.37 17.03
CA ASP A 10 -51.85 -4.61 15.78
C ASP A 10 -50.85 -3.44 15.79
N LYS A 11 -50.59 -2.89 16.98
CA LYS A 11 -49.57 -1.86 17.23
C LYS A 11 -48.13 -2.33 16.99
N GLU A 12 -47.79 -3.54 17.43
CA GLU A 12 -46.47 -4.13 17.17
C GLU A 12 -46.29 -4.42 15.68
N MET A 13 -47.39 -4.82 15.01
CA MET A 13 -47.33 -5.07 13.58
C MET A 13 -47.20 -3.80 12.76
N GLU A 14 -47.88 -2.74 13.17
CA GLU A 14 -47.77 -1.41 12.57
C GLU A 14 -46.37 -0.80 12.80
N GLU A 15 -45.78 -1.01 13.97
CA GLU A 15 -44.43 -0.56 14.31
C GLU A 15 -43.35 -1.31 13.51
N LEU A 16 -43.49 -2.63 13.36
CA LEU A 16 -42.63 -3.44 12.51
C LEU A 16 -42.75 -3.04 11.03
N LEU A 17 -43.97 -2.87 10.51
CA LEU A 17 -44.18 -2.44 9.12
C LEU A 17 -43.60 -1.05 8.86
N LYS A 18 -43.70 -0.13 9.82
CA LYS A 18 -43.08 1.19 9.75
C LYS A 18 -41.56 1.09 9.70
N ARG A 19 -40.96 0.22 10.51
CA ARG A 19 -39.51 -0.01 10.57
C ARG A 19 -38.98 -0.65 9.28
N TYR A 20 -39.71 -1.61 8.72
CA TYR A 20 -39.34 -2.27 7.46
C TYR A 20 -39.58 -1.38 6.24
N LYS A 21 -40.66 -0.60 6.20
CA LYS A 21 -40.85 0.44 5.16
C LYS A 21 -39.76 1.50 5.20
N GLY A 22 -39.29 1.88 6.39
CA GLY A 22 -38.16 2.80 6.54
C GLY A 22 -36.87 2.23 5.92
N LYS A 23 -36.53 0.97 6.24
CA LYS A 23 -35.37 0.26 5.66
C LYS A 23 -35.49 0.04 4.16
N LEU A 24 -36.66 -0.36 3.67
CA LEU A 24 -36.90 -0.52 2.23
C LEU A 24 -36.79 0.81 1.49
N LYS A 25 -37.22 1.92 2.10
CA LYS A 25 -37.12 3.25 1.50
C LYS A 25 -35.67 3.76 1.46
N SER A 26 -34.82 3.37 2.42
CA SER A 26 -33.38 3.66 2.38
C SER A 26 -32.62 2.78 1.38
N GLU A 27 -33.07 1.54 1.15
CA GLU A 27 -32.43 0.62 0.19
C GLU A 27 -32.89 0.83 -1.26
N LEU A 28 -34.13 1.31 -1.49
CA LEU A 28 -34.72 1.46 -2.83
C LEU A 28 -34.48 2.82 -3.48
N ASN A 29 -33.95 3.81 -2.76
CA ASN A 29 -33.72 5.15 -3.30
C ASN A 29 -32.28 5.61 -3.03
N PRO A 30 -31.29 5.14 -3.82
CA PRO A 30 -29.87 5.51 -3.67
C PRO A 30 -29.57 6.93 -4.20
N GLY A 31 -30.57 7.81 -4.23
CA GLY A 31 -30.47 9.16 -4.75
C GLY A 31 -31.02 10.14 -3.73
N GLN A 32 -30.11 10.93 -3.15
CA GLN A 32 -30.33 12.03 -2.21
C GLN A 32 -30.43 11.63 -0.73
N GLU A 33 -29.26 11.43 -0.13
CA GLU A 33 -28.92 12.00 1.18
C GLU A 33 -27.38 12.08 1.29
N ASP A 34 -26.87 13.31 1.13
CA ASP A 34 -25.49 13.68 1.43
C ASP A 34 -25.25 13.60 2.95
N GLU A 35 -24.89 12.43 3.46
CA GLU A 35 -24.08 12.33 4.67
C GLU A 35 -22.99 11.28 4.44
N LYS A 36 -21.75 11.77 4.36
CA LYS A 36 -20.52 11.00 4.23
C LYS A 36 -20.50 9.87 5.26
N GLU A 37 -20.73 8.64 4.81
CA GLU A 37 -20.27 7.48 5.56
C GLU A 37 -18.77 7.67 5.80
N PRO A 38 -18.29 7.54 7.05
CA PRO A 38 -16.88 7.68 7.33
C PRO A 38 -16.16 6.42 6.83
N ASN A 39 -15.78 6.44 5.57
CA ASN A 39 -14.55 5.82 5.08
C ASN A 39 -14.31 4.38 5.57
N LEU A 40 -15.33 3.52 5.56
CA LEU A 40 -15.22 2.10 5.91
C LEU A 40 -14.21 1.40 4.99
N ALA A 41 -14.25 1.75 3.71
CA ALA A 41 -13.27 1.37 2.72
C ALA A 41 -11.85 1.79 3.16
N SER A 42 -11.62 3.05 3.56
CA SER A 42 -10.27 3.51 3.97
C SER A 42 -9.77 2.85 5.24
N ARG A 43 -10.67 2.42 6.14
CA ARG A 43 -10.31 1.64 7.33
C ARG A 43 -9.92 0.22 6.96
N GLN A 44 -10.67 -0.44 6.08
CA GLN A 44 -10.36 -1.78 5.58
C GLN A 44 -9.04 -1.79 4.80
N TYR A 45 -8.74 -0.76 4.00
CA TYR A 45 -7.43 -0.63 3.34
C TYR A 45 -6.29 -0.36 4.33
N ALA A 46 -6.50 0.47 5.35
CA ALA A 46 -5.50 0.73 6.37
C ALA A 46 -5.21 -0.52 7.22
N GLU A 47 -6.25 -1.29 7.56
CA GLU A 47 -6.13 -2.60 8.23
C GLU A 47 -5.45 -3.62 7.32
N PHE A 48 -5.85 -3.70 6.06
CA PHE A 48 -5.24 -4.55 5.04
C PHE A 48 -3.75 -4.25 4.84
N LYS A 49 -3.39 -2.96 4.68
CA LYS A 49 -2.00 -2.51 4.58
C LYS A 49 -1.23 -2.89 5.84
N ARG A 50 -1.82 -2.67 7.02
CA ARG A 50 -1.18 -2.94 8.31
C ARG A 50 -0.98 -4.44 8.57
N GLU A 51 -1.86 -5.30 8.07
CA GLU A 51 -1.78 -6.75 8.23
C GLU A 51 -0.86 -7.42 7.20
N ASN A 52 -0.75 -6.87 5.99
CA ASN A 52 -0.04 -7.50 4.87
C ASN A 52 1.31 -6.83 4.51
N MET A 53 1.61 -5.62 5.00
CA MET A 53 2.94 -5.03 4.81
C MET A 53 3.99 -5.72 5.69
N PRO A 54 5.18 -6.04 5.14
CA PRO A 54 6.33 -6.41 5.94
C PRO A 54 6.61 -5.37 7.03
N VAL A 55 6.69 -5.81 8.29
CA VAL A 55 6.95 -4.94 9.46
C VAL A 55 8.20 -4.06 9.27
N GLN A 56 9.21 -4.57 8.56
CA GLN A 56 10.44 -3.84 8.23
C GLN A 56 10.20 -2.58 7.39
N LEU A 57 9.22 -2.59 6.49
CA LEU A 57 8.89 -1.44 5.65
C LEU A 57 8.24 -0.33 6.46
N SER A 58 7.40 -0.68 7.46
CA SER A 58 6.76 0.31 8.34
C SER A 58 7.77 1.05 9.24
N PHE A 59 8.79 0.34 9.76
CA PHE A 59 9.86 1.00 10.52
C PHE A 59 10.65 1.98 9.67
N LEU A 60 10.97 1.60 8.42
CA LEU A 60 11.63 2.49 7.47
C LEU A 60 10.75 3.72 7.19
N GLU A 61 9.49 3.53 6.82
CA GLU A 61 8.53 4.65 6.60
C GLU A 61 8.55 5.66 7.75
N ASN A 62 8.48 5.18 9.00
CA ASN A 62 8.50 6.03 10.17
C ASN A 62 9.83 6.79 10.35
N ALA A 63 10.97 6.15 10.09
CA ALA A 63 12.28 6.78 10.16
C ALA A 63 12.47 7.88 9.09
N PHE A 64 12.04 7.60 7.86
CA PHE A 64 12.10 8.56 6.75
C PHE A 64 11.15 9.75 6.96
N ASN A 65 9.92 9.50 7.45
CA ASN A 65 8.96 10.56 7.76
C ASN A 65 9.38 11.40 8.97
N PHE A 66 10.08 10.80 9.95
CA PHE A 66 10.68 11.54 11.04
C PHE A 66 11.78 12.49 10.54
N ALA A 67 12.65 12.01 9.65
CA ALA A 67 13.70 12.84 9.07
C ALA A 67 13.13 14.04 8.29
N GLU A 68 12.05 13.84 7.53
CA GLU A 68 11.34 14.94 6.85
C GLU A 68 10.82 16.00 7.83
N ARG A 69 10.27 15.56 8.97
CA ARG A 69 9.74 16.47 9.99
C ARG A 69 10.84 17.31 10.65
N VAL A 70 12.04 16.75 10.78
CA VAL A 70 13.20 17.45 11.36
C VAL A 70 13.79 18.42 10.35
N PHE A 71 13.91 18.03 9.08
CA PHE A 71 14.55 18.82 8.04
C PHE A 71 13.96 18.48 6.67
N ARG A 72 13.56 19.46 5.86
CA ARG A 72 12.95 19.23 4.54
C ARG A 72 13.92 19.65 3.43
N ILE A 73 14.49 18.66 2.75
CA ILE A 73 15.32 18.86 1.55
C ILE A 73 14.51 18.42 0.34
N THR A 74 14.32 19.35 -0.60
CA THR A 74 13.59 19.02 -1.84
C THR A 74 14.59 18.48 -2.88
N PRO A 75 14.42 17.24 -3.38
CA PRO A 75 15.24 16.71 -4.45
C PRO A 75 15.09 17.50 -5.76
N GLU A 76 16.05 17.33 -6.67
CA GLU A 76 15.93 17.84 -8.03
C GLU A 76 14.78 17.13 -8.77
N LYS A 77 14.05 17.86 -9.63
CA LYS A 77 12.80 17.40 -10.28
C LYS A 77 12.89 16.03 -10.96
N LYS A 78 14.04 15.69 -11.55
CA LYS A 78 14.26 14.39 -12.22
C LYS A 78 14.36 13.24 -11.20
N THR A 79 15.21 13.41 -10.19
CA THR A 79 15.38 12.43 -9.11
C THR A 79 14.13 12.31 -8.25
N GLU A 80 13.38 13.40 -8.07
CA GLU A 80 12.09 13.39 -7.38
C GLU A 80 11.08 12.49 -8.09
N GLN A 81 10.96 12.57 -9.42
CA GLN A 81 10.05 11.73 -10.20
C GLN A 81 10.45 10.25 -10.15
N GLU A 82 11.73 9.93 -10.32
CA GLU A 82 12.24 8.55 -10.25
C GLU A 82 12.04 7.95 -8.85
N MET A 83 12.30 8.72 -7.79
CA MET A 83 12.03 8.31 -6.41
C MET A 83 10.54 8.10 -6.18
N GLN A 84 9.69 9.03 -6.65
CA GLN A 84 8.24 8.94 -6.48
C GLN A 84 7.67 7.69 -7.16
N GLU A 85 8.14 7.36 -8.37
CA GLU A 85 7.73 6.14 -9.08
C GLU A 85 8.13 4.88 -8.31
N ASN A 86 9.37 4.81 -7.80
CA ASN A 86 9.85 3.68 -7.01
C ASN A 86 9.11 3.52 -5.67
N ILE A 87 8.83 4.64 -4.99
CA ILE A 87 8.04 4.67 -3.74
C ILE A 87 6.60 4.20 -3.99
N ALA A 88 5.99 4.65 -5.08
CA ALA A 88 4.61 4.32 -5.43
C ALA A 88 4.41 2.83 -5.73
N ILE A 89 5.42 2.18 -6.32
CA ILE A 89 5.42 0.74 -6.60
C ILE A 89 5.42 -0.08 -5.31
N CYS A 90 6.18 0.35 -4.31
CA CYS A 90 6.22 -0.33 -3.01
C CYS A 90 5.04 0.03 -2.10
N HIS A 91 4.08 0.84 -2.55
CA HIS A 91 2.97 1.38 -1.75
C HIS A 91 3.41 2.03 -0.44
N LEU A 92 4.60 2.67 -0.46
CA LEU A 92 5.18 3.28 0.73
C LEU A 92 4.62 4.69 0.94
N ASN A 93 4.29 5.03 2.18
CA ASN A 93 3.80 6.36 2.58
C ASN A 93 4.97 7.31 2.92
N MET A 94 6.05 7.27 2.14
CA MET A 94 7.21 8.15 2.32
C MET A 94 7.26 9.17 1.18
N THR A 95 7.77 10.37 1.46
CA THR A 95 7.97 11.39 0.42
C THR A 95 9.41 11.32 -0.13
N PRO A 96 9.65 11.68 -1.39
CA PRO A 96 11.01 11.82 -1.93
C PRO A 96 11.86 12.79 -1.11
N ALA A 97 11.23 13.83 -0.57
CA ALA A 97 11.85 14.79 0.34
C ALA A 97 12.30 14.12 1.66
N GLY A 98 11.50 13.23 2.23
CA GLY A 98 11.87 12.45 3.42
C GLY A 98 13.05 11.52 3.17
N VAL A 99 13.12 10.88 1.99
CA VAL A 99 14.26 10.04 1.60
C VAL A 99 15.55 10.85 1.50
N MET A 100 15.52 12.00 0.83
CA MET A 100 16.67 12.88 0.73
C MET A 100 17.11 13.42 2.09
N SER A 101 16.14 13.82 2.91
CA SER A 101 16.39 14.40 4.23
C SER A 101 17.00 13.36 5.17
N ALA A 102 16.49 12.12 5.18
CA ALA A 102 17.07 11.02 5.93
C ALA A 102 18.48 10.66 5.45
N SER A 103 18.71 10.65 4.13
CA SER A 103 20.01 10.33 3.53
C SER A 103 21.12 11.31 3.92
N ILE A 104 20.77 12.52 4.37
CA ILE A 104 21.74 13.50 4.86
C ILE A 104 21.77 13.52 6.39
N LEU A 105 20.60 13.51 7.04
CA LEU A 105 20.47 13.61 8.49
C LEU A 105 21.14 12.44 9.22
N TYR A 106 20.84 11.19 8.83
CA TYR A 106 21.37 10.02 9.52
C TYR A 106 22.88 9.86 9.35
N PRO A 107 23.45 10.02 8.13
CA PRO A 107 24.91 10.06 7.98
C PRO A 107 25.59 11.20 8.72
N ALA A 108 24.98 12.39 8.78
CA ALA A 108 25.51 13.50 9.55
C ALA A 108 25.56 13.18 11.06
N ILE A 109 24.53 12.53 11.59
CA ILE A 109 24.50 12.05 12.99
C ILE A 109 25.62 11.02 13.20
N ILE A 110 25.77 10.05 12.29
CA ILE A 110 26.84 9.04 12.38
C ILE A 110 28.22 9.70 12.34
N ALA A 111 28.43 10.70 11.49
CA ALA A 111 29.69 11.43 11.40
C ALA A 111 29.99 12.18 12.70
N VAL A 112 29.03 12.94 13.25
CA VAL A 112 29.21 13.70 14.49
C VAL A 112 29.47 12.75 15.67
N LEU A 113 28.64 11.73 15.86
CA LEU A 113 28.83 10.74 16.93
C LEU A 113 30.14 9.98 16.76
N GLY A 114 30.49 9.61 15.53
CA GLY A 114 31.75 8.95 15.20
C GLY A 114 32.96 9.80 15.56
N ILE A 115 32.92 11.12 15.29
CA ILE A 115 33.94 12.07 15.71
C ILE A 115 34.06 12.11 17.24
N PHE A 116 32.94 12.22 17.96
CA PHE A 116 32.94 12.22 19.43
C PHE A 116 33.54 10.94 20.01
N VAL A 117 33.11 9.76 19.51
CA VAL A 117 33.64 8.46 19.94
C VAL A 117 35.13 8.34 19.61
N SER A 118 35.53 8.79 18.42
CA SER A 118 36.92 8.75 17.97
C SER A 118 37.86 9.53 18.88
N PHE A 119 37.45 10.72 19.34
CA PHE A 119 38.27 11.54 20.23
C PHE A 119 38.23 11.06 21.68
N ILE A 120 37.06 10.67 22.20
CA ILE A 120 36.91 10.26 23.61
C ILE A 120 37.51 8.88 23.90
N VAL A 121 37.30 7.91 23.01
CA VAL A 121 37.65 6.50 23.26
C VAL A 121 39.01 6.15 22.66
N PHE A 122 39.25 6.54 21.41
CA PHE A 122 40.41 6.09 20.66
C PHE A 122 41.53 7.13 20.55
N SER A 123 41.21 8.41 20.78
CA SER A 123 42.15 9.56 20.67
C SER A 123 42.99 9.54 19.38
N SER A 124 42.40 9.09 18.26
CA SER A 124 43.11 8.90 16.99
C SER A 124 42.35 9.49 15.82
N LEU A 125 43.06 10.19 14.93
CA LEU A 125 42.51 10.78 13.71
C LEU A 125 42.11 9.72 12.67
N PHE A 126 42.66 8.51 12.76
CA PHE A 126 42.29 7.41 11.85
C PHE A 126 40.81 7.08 11.95
N PHE A 127 40.27 6.99 13.17
CA PHE A 127 38.87 6.65 13.38
C PHE A 127 37.93 7.79 12.94
N VAL A 128 38.37 9.05 12.99
CA VAL A 128 37.62 10.19 12.43
C VAL A 128 37.41 10.00 10.92
N ILE A 129 38.49 9.71 10.19
CA ILE A 129 38.43 9.49 8.74
C ILE A 129 37.58 8.25 8.42
N PHE A 130 37.72 7.19 9.21
CA PHE A 130 36.92 5.97 9.08
C PHE A 130 35.41 6.25 9.22
N PHE A 131 34.99 6.94 10.28
CA PHE A 131 33.57 7.28 10.49
C PHE A 131 33.03 8.23 9.40
N LEU A 132 33.86 9.13 8.87
CA LEU A 132 33.48 9.97 7.73
C LEU A 132 33.27 9.13 6.47
N ALA A 133 34.15 8.18 6.19
CA ALA A 133 34.00 7.24 5.07
C ALA A 133 32.73 6.36 5.22
N VAL A 134 32.43 5.91 6.43
CA VAL A 134 31.19 5.18 6.75
C VAL A 134 29.97 6.06 6.51
N ALA A 135 29.98 7.32 6.94
CA ALA A 135 28.88 8.26 6.70
C ALA A 135 28.63 8.49 5.21
N VAL A 136 29.68 8.72 4.41
CA VAL A 136 29.55 8.89 2.95
C VAL A 136 28.99 7.61 2.30
N THR A 137 29.45 6.45 2.72
CA THR A 137 28.94 5.16 2.20
C THR A 137 27.46 4.97 2.56
N ALA A 138 27.07 5.27 3.80
CA ALA A 138 25.70 5.20 4.27
C ALA A 138 24.77 6.16 3.48
N MET A 139 25.25 7.36 3.15
CA MET A 139 24.51 8.33 2.34
C MET A 139 24.15 7.76 0.96
N ILE A 140 25.11 7.13 0.28
CA ILE A 140 24.89 6.53 -1.05
C ILE A 140 23.86 5.39 -0.97
N ILE A 141 23.97 4.53 0.06
CA ILE A 141 23.03 3.42 0.24
C ILE A 141 21.62 3.97 0.49
N MET A 142 21.46 4.94 1.38
CA MET A 142 20.16 5.52 1.71
C MET A 142 19.48 6.20 0.51
N GLN A 143 20.23 6.86 -0.36
CA GLN A 143 19.68 7.44 -1.59
C GLN A 143 19.18 6.36 -2.58
N LYS A 144 19.88 5.22 -2.66
CA LYS A 144 19.51 4.10 -3.51
C LYS A 144 18.44 3.19 -2.91
N MET A 145 18.04 3.40 -1.65
CA MET A 145 17.06 2.55 -0.97
C MET A 145 15.73 2.42 -1.73
N PRO A 146 15.09 3.49 -2.24
CA PRO A 146 13.82 3.36 -2.94
C PRO A 146 13.93 2.47 -4.18
N GLU A 147 15.03 2.59 -4.93
CA GLU A 147 15.30 1.78 -6.11
C GLU A 147 15.51 0.30 -5.74
N ILE A 148 16.30 0.04 -4.69
CA ILE A 148 16.54 -1.33 -4.19
C ILE A 148 15.23 -1.98 -3.74
N LEU A 149 14.38 -1.24 -3.02
CA LEU A 149 13.08 -1.74 -2.57
C LEU A 149 12.15 -2.00 -3.75
N ALA A 150 12.06 -1.08 -4.71
CA ALA A 150 11.24 -1.24 -5.90
C ALA A 150 11.68 -2.43 -6.76
N ASN A 151 12.99 -2.60 -6.98
CA ASN A 151 13.52 -3.74 -7.73
C ASN A 151 13.24 -5.07 -7.01
N ASN A 152 13.42 -5.13 -5.70
CA ASN A 152 13.08 -6.32 -4.92
C ASN A 152 11.58 -6.63 -4.95
N TRP A 153 10.73 -5.60 -4.90
CA TRP A 153 9.27 -5.74 -5.03
C TRP A 153 8.90 -6.32 -6.40
N ARG A 154 9.41 -5.72 -7.48
CA ARG A 154 9.18 -6.19 -8.86
C ARG A 154 9.65 -7.62 -9.07
N MET A 155 10.84 -7.96 -8.58
CA MET A 155 11.40 -9.31 -8.70
C MET A 155 10.51 -10.35 -8.01
N ARG A 156 10.07 -10.07 -6.78
CA ARG A 156 9.18 -10.99 -6.04
C ARG A 156 7.80 -11.10 -6.68
N ALA A 157 7.24 -9.99 -7.17
CA ALA A 157 5.97 -9.99 -7.89
C ALA A 157 6.05 -10.79 -9.20
N SER A 158 7.13 -10.62 -9.97
CA SER A 158 7.38 -11.40 -11.20
C SER A 158 7.45 -12.90 -10.92
N ASN A 159 8.14 -13.31 -9.85
CA ASN A 159 8.19 -14.73 -9.45
C ASN A 159 6.81 -15.32 -9.08
N GLN A 160 5.86 -14.49 -8.65
CA GLN A 160 4.50 -14.89 -8.29
C GLN A 160 3.51 -14.79 -9.48
N MET A 161 3.93 -14.21 -10.61
CA MET A 161 3.06 -13.90 -11.73
C MET A 161 2.49 -15.15 -12.41
N VAL A 162 3.33 -16.18 -12.61
CA VAL A 162 2.89 -17.47 -13.17
C VAL A 162 1.83 -18.12 -12.28
N LEU A 163 2.03 -18.07 -10.95
CA LEU A 163 1.07 -18.60 -9.98
C LEU A 163 -0.24 -17.79 -9.97
N CYS A 164 -0.16 -16.48 -10.15
CA CYS A 164 -1.33 -15.61 -10.30
C CYS A 164 -2.18 -16.01 -11.51
N ILE A 165 -1.55 -16.15 -12.69
CA ILE A 165 -2.25 -16.59 -13.90
C ILE A 165 -2.88 -17.97 -13.69
N PHE A 166 -2.15 -18.89 -13.07
CA PHE A 166 -2.67 -20.22 -12.74
C PHE A 166 -3.94 -20.16 -11.87
N TYR A 167 -3.95 -19.33 -10.81
CA TYR A 167 -5.13 -19.15 -9.97
C TYR A 167 -6.30 -18.52 -10.72
N VAL A 168 -6.06 -17.47 -11.50
CA VAL A 168 -7.10 -16.79 -12.28
C VAL A 168 -7.72 -17.77 -13.29
N VAL A 169 -6.90 -18.47 -14.09
CA VAL A 169 -7.37 -19.41 -15.11
C VAL A 169 -8.11 -20.60 -14.49
N THR A 170 -7.60 -21.16 -13.39
CA THR A 170 -8.25 -22.28 -12.71
C THR A 170 -9.61 -21.87 -12.16
N TYR A 171 -9.73 -20.68 -11.56
CA TYR A 171 -11.00 -20.16 -11.08
C TYR A 171 -11.98 -19.92 -12.24
N MET A 172 -11.52 -19.26 -13.31
CA MET A 172 -12.36 -18.94 -14.48
C MET A 172 -12.89 -20.16 -15.21
N ARG A 173 -12.21 -21.30 -15.13
CA ARG A 173 -12.67 -22.59 -15.67
C ARG A 173 -13.97 -23.06 -15.02
N HIS A 174 -14.17 -22.75 -13.74
CA HIS A 174 -15.38 -23.13 -13.00
C HIS A 174 -16.44 -22.03 -13.03
N THR A 175 -16.03 -20.76 -12.93
CA THR A 175 -16.92 -19.60 -12.93
C THR A 175 -16.31 -18.51 -13.79
N SER A 176 -16.92 -18.19 -14.93
CA SER A 176 -16.42 -17.18 -15.88
C SER A 176 -16.65 -15.73 -15.42
N ASN A 177 -16.05 -15.38 -14.28
CA ASN A 177 -16.06 -14.02 -13.72
C ASN A 177 -14.62 -13.62 -13.36
N LEU A 178 -14.09 -12.62 -14.08
CA LEU A 178 -12.71 -12.15 -13.91
C LEU A 178 -12.49 -11.50 -12.54
N GLU A 179 -13.44 -10.69 -12.06
CA GLU A 179 -13.31 -10.00 -10.77
C GLU A 179 -13.18 -11.00 -9.64
N LEU A 180 -14.02 -12.04 -9.65
CA LEU A 180 -13.98 -13.07 -8.62
C LEU A 180 -12.70 -13.94 -8.72
N ALA A 181 -12.22 -14.19 -9.94
CA ALA A 181 -10.96 -14.90 -10.17
C ALA A 181 -9.73 -14.10 -9.70
N VAL A 182 -9.70 -12.79 -9.95
CA VAL A 182 -8.63 -11.90 -9.49
C VAL A 182 -8.67 -11.73 -7.97
N ASN A 183 -9.87 -11.64 -7.37
CA ASN A 183 -10.00 -11.62 -5.91
C ASN A 183 -9.47 -12.92 -5.29
N PHE A 184 -9.85 -14.07 -5.87
CA PHE A 184 -9.33 -15.37 -5.43
C PHE A 184 -7.80 -15.43 -5.48
N ALA A 185 -7.19 -14.98 -6.59
CA ALA A 185 -5.73 -14.90 -6.68
C ALA A 185 -5.14 -13.97 -5.61
N ALA A 186 -5.76 -12.82 -5.35
CA ALA A 186 -5.30 -11.85 -4.36
C ALA A 186 -5.42 -12.34 -2.90
N GLU A 187 -6.28 -13.32 -2.64
CA GLU A 187 -6.40 -13.99 -1.33
C GLU A 187 -5.39 -15.13 -1.14
N HIS A 188 -4.95 -15.77 -2.21
CA HIS A 188 -4.08 -16.97 -2.15
C HIS A 188 -2.61 -16.68 -2.47
N LEU A 189 -2.30 -15.52 -3.04
CA LEU A 189 -0.93 -15.07 -3.26
C LEU A 189 -0.36 -14.42 -1.99
N SER A 190 0.96 -14.56 -1.81
CA SER A 190 1.70 -13.80 -0.81
C SER A 190 2.03 -12.40 -1.33
N ALA A 191 2.34 -11.47 -0.42
CA ALA A 191 2.92 -10.19 -0.81
C ALA A 191 4.22 -10.44 -1.60
N PRO A 192 4.55 -9.62 -2.62
CA PRO A 192 3.94 -8.33 -2.98
C PRO A 192 2.71 -8.38 -3.90
N LEU A 193 2.53 -9.40 -4.74
CA LEU A 193 1.55 -9.37 -5.82
C LEU A 193 0.10 -9.36 -5.30
N SER A 194 -0.17 -10.00 -4.16
CA SER A 194 -1.49 -9.93 -3.53
C SER A 194 -1.90 -8.52 -3.11
N ILE A 195 -0.94 -7.69 -2.69
CA ILE A 195 -1.16 -6.29 -2.33
C ILE A 195 -1.46 -5.47 -3.59
N ASP A 196 -0.71 -5.72 -4.66
CA ASP A 196 -0.92 -5.07 -5.95
C ASP A 196 -2.33 -5.35 -6.49
N LEU A 197 -2.78 -6.61 -6.48
CA LEU A 197 -4.13 -6.98 -6.92
C LEU A 197 -5.21 -6.38 -6.03
N ARG A 198 -5.04 -6.34 -4.71
CA ARG A 198 -6.02 -5.71 -3.82
C ARG A 198 -6.11 -4.20 -4.02
N LYS A 199 -5.00 -3.55 -4.42
CA LYS A 199 -5.03 -2.14 -4.83
C LYS A 199 -5.86 -1.92 -6.09
N VAL A 200 -5.94 -2.90 -6.99
CA VAL A 200 -6.82 -2.82 -8.18
C VAL A 200 -8.28 -2.71 -7.73
N PHE A 201 -8.73 -3.56 -6.79
CA PHE A 201 -10.08 -3.45 -6.20
C PHE A 201 -10.29 -2.11 -5.50
N TRP A 202 -9.32 -1.70 -4.69
CA TRP A 202 -9.36 -0.44 -3.97
C TRP A 202 -9.57 0.77 -4.88
N ASN A 203 -8.89 0.83 -6.03
CA ASN A 203 -9.03 1.95 -6.94
C ASN A 203 -10.45 2.01 -7.54
N VAL A 204 -11.15 0.89 -7.65
CA VAL A 204 -12.54 0.85 -8.11
C VAL A 204 -13.49 1.26 -7.00
N GLU A 205 -13.31 0.75 -5.79
CA GLU A 205 -14.11 1.11 -4.60
C GLU A 205 -14.02 2.60 -4.28
N THR A 206 -12.86 3.21 -4.50
CA THR A 206 -12.64 4.65 -4.32
C THR A 206 -13.10 5.50 -5.51
N GLY A 207 -13.62 4.88 -6.57
CA GLY A 207 -14.10 5.56 -7.76
C GLY A 207 -12.98 6.16 -8.63
N LYS A 208 -11.72 5.75 -8.43
CA LYS A 208 -10.61 6.16 -9.30
C LYS A 208 -10.73 5.55 -10.69
N TYR A 209 -11.20 4.31 -10.78
CA TYR A 209 -11.56 3.65 -12.04
C TYR A 209 -12.99 3.11 -11.96
N PRO A 210 -13.75 3.10 -13.07
CA PRO A 210 -15.12 2.63 -13.09
C PRO A 210 -15.26 1.10 -13.06
N SER A 211 -14.19 0.33 -13.33
CA SER A 211 -14.23 -1.13 -13.33
C SER A 211 -12.89 -1.77 -12.95
N ILE A 212 -12.94 -3.03 -12.47
CA ILE A 212 -11.73 -3.81 -12.14
C ILE A 212 -10.85 -4.00 -13.36
N LYS A 213 -11.46 -4.21 -14.53
CA LYS A 213 -10.75 -4.33 -15.79
C LYS A 213 -9.91 -3.08 -16.07
N GLU A 214 -10.50 -1.88 -15.99
CA GLU A 214 -9.76 -0.64 -16.23
C GLU A 214 -8.65 -0.39 -15.20
N SER A 215 -8.91 -0.67 -13.91
CA SER A 215 -7.85 -0.55 -12.91
C SER A 215 -6.73 -1.59 -13.09
N LEU A 216 -7.04 -2.76 -13.64
CA LEU A 216 -6.06 -3.81 -13.90
C LEU A 216 -5.23 -3.48 -15.14
N ASP A 217 -5.87 -2.95 -16.19
CA ASP A 217 -5.21 -2.47 -17.41
C ASP A 217 -4.20 -1.35 -17.05
N GLU A 218 -4.57 -0.39 -16.20
CA GLU A 218 -3.63 0.62 -15.68
C GLU A 218 -2.46 -0.02 -14.93
N TYR A 219 -2.74 -1.00 -14.07
CA TYR A 219 -1.70 -1.69 -13.33
C TYR A 219 -0.72 -2.38 -14.30
N PHE A 220 -1.21 -3.02 -15.36
CA PHE A 220 -0.37 -3.66 -16.38
C PHE A 220 0.44 -2.66 -17.21
N GLU A 221 -0.10 -1.48 -17.53
CA GLU A 221 0.67 -0.41 -18.18
C GLU A 221 1.87 0.03 -17.33
N SER A 222 1.75 0.01 -15.99
CA SER A 222 2.91 0.29 -15.10
C SER A 222 4.03 -0.76 -15.23
N TRP A 223 3.68 -2.00 -15.60
CA TRP A 223 4.64 -3.08 -15.86
C TRP A 223 5.25 -3.03 -17.25
N ARG A 224 4.61 -2.35 -18.22
CA ARG A 224 5.09 -2.25 -19.62
C ARG A 224 6.52 -1.76 -19.75
N LYS A 225 6.91 -0.81 -18.90
CA LYS A 225 8.27 -0.25 -18.87
C LYS A 225 9.33 -1.26 -18.42
N TRP A 226 8.93 -2.31 -17.70
CA TRP A 226 9.82 -3.22 -16.98
C TRP A 226 9.77 -4.65 -17.50
N ASN A 227 8.63 -5.08 -18.08
CA ASN A 227 8.44 -6.39 -18.70
C ASN A 227 7.52 -6.25 -19.91
N MET A 228 8.09 -6.06 -21.11
CA MET A 228 7.30 -6.01 -22.36
C MET A 228 6.52 -7.31 -22.59
N GLU A 229 7.08 -8.47 -22.19
CA GLU A 229 6.43 -9.79 -22.30
C GLU A 229 5.08 -9.89 -21.57
N PHE A 230 4.80 -8.98 -20.63
CA PHE A 230 3.57 -9.00 -19.84
C PHE A 230 2.40 -8.22 -20.46
N VAL A 231 2.67 -7.31 -21.41
CA VAL A 231 1.64 -6.46 -22.03
C VAL A 231 1.16 -7.03 -23.37
N GLU A 232 1.90 -7.97 -23.94
CA GLU A 232 1.61 -8.57 -25.25
C GLU A 232 0.83 -9.90 -25.18
N ALA A 233 0.50 -10.38 -23.97
CA ALA A 233 -0.25 -11.62 -23.74
C ALA A 233 -1.75 -11.36 -23.46
#